data_AF-A0A946D8N6-F1
#
_entry.id   AF-A0A946D8N6-F1
#
_cell.length_a   1.000
_cell.length_b   1.000
_cell.length_c   1.000
_cell.angle_alpha   90.00
_cell.angle_beta   90.00
_cell.angle_gamma   90.00
#
_symmetry.space_group_name_H-M   'P 1'
#
loop_
_entity.id
_entity.type
_entity.pdbx_description
1 polymer ?
#
loop_
_entity_poly.entity_id
_entity_poly.type
_entity_poly.pdbx_seq_one_letter_code
_entity_poly.pdbx_strand_id
1 'polypeptide(L)' 'MAVNEDGSLNRDKHGFDAPASVDHPARTNIPDGHPAGPAIGERLPDFVLPDAQGRKVDFHNDRGGAKSAVVFYRSAVW' A
#
# COMPACT_ATOMS: atom_id res chain seq x y z
N MET A 1 -19.97 9.57 9.71
CA MET A 1 -18.56 9.89 10.03
C MET A 1 -18.58 11.02 11.05
N ALA A 2 -17.97 10.84 12.23
CA ALA A 2 -17.84 11.93 13.19
C ALA A 2 -16.81 12.92 12.65
N VAL A 3 -17.18 14.19 12.48
CA VAL A 3 -16.29 15.33 12.16
C VAL A 3 -15.76 15.93 13.46
N ASN A 4 -14.79 16.84 13.41
CA ASN A 4 -14.39 17.62 14.58
C ASN A 4 -15.60 18.40 15.16
N GLU A 5 -15.53 18.85 16.42
CA GLU A 5 -16.64 19.57 17.08
C GLU A 5 -17.10 20.83 16.31
N ASP A 6 -16.21 21.42 15.52
CA ASP A 6 -16.45 22.59 14.66
C ASP A 6 -16.86 22.24 13.21
N GLY A 7 -17.02 20.95 12.90
CA GLY A 7 -17.35 20.45 11.56
C GLY A 7 -16.16 20.37 10.60
N SER A 8 -14.94 20.69 11.05
CA SER A 8 -13.73 20.61 10.22
C SER A 8 -13.19 19.18 10.06
N LEU A 9 -12.29 19.00 9.09
CA LEU A 9 -11.49 17.80 8.90
C LEU A 9 -10.03 18.13 9.12
N ASN A 10 -9.26 17.14 9.61
CA ASN A 10 -7.83 17.24 9.75
C ASN A 10 -7.15 16.88 8.41
N ARG A 11 -6.46 17.82 7.80
CA ARG A 11 -5.68 17.63 6.57
C ARG A 11 -4.23 17.25 6.88
N ASP A 12 -3.66 16.27 6.20
CA ASP A 12 -2.23 15.98 6.30
C ASP A 12 -1.38 16.62 5.18
N LYS A 13 -0.05 16.43 5.28
CA LYS A 13 0.94 16.97 4.33
C LYS A 13 0.75 16.48 2.88
N HIS A 14 -0.03 15.41 2.67
CA HIS A 14 -0.33 14.84 1.36
C HIS A 14 -1.72 15.25 0.85
N GLY A 15 -2.46 16.09 1.59
CA GLY A 15 -3.78 16.58 1.22
C GLY A 15 -4.93 15.63 1.53
N PHE A 16 -4.71 14.60 2.36
CA PHE A 16 -5.77 13.68 2.77
C PHE A 16 -6.54 14.25 3.98
N ASP A 17 -7.85 14.41 3.81
CA ASP A 17 -8.77 14.95 4.80
C ASP A 17 -9.46 13.81 5.57
N ALA A 18 -9.33 13.80 6.90
CA ALA A 18 -10.02 12.83 7.75
C ALA A 18 -10.40 13.45 9.10
N PRO A 19 -11.45 12.94 9.78
CA PRO A 19 -11.79 13.44 11.10
C PRO A 19 -10.78 13.08 12.18
N ALA A 20 -10.08 11.95 12.03
CA ALA A 20 -9.03 11.58 12.95
C ALA A 20 -7.85 12.55 12.83
N SER A 21 -7.27 12.94 13.97
CA SER A 21 -6.06 13.79 14.03
C SER A 21 -4.88 13.10 13.33
N VAL A 22 -3.92 13.88 12.83
CA VAL A 22 -2.79 13.36 12.02
C VAL A 22 -1.86 12.41 12.77
N ASP A 23 -1.86 12.48 14.10
CA ASP A 23 -1.15 11.60 15.03
C ASP A 23 -1.93 10.31 15.39
N HIS A 24 -3.19 10.20 14.95
CA HIS A 24 -4.00 9.02 15.20
C HIS A 24 -3.39 7.77 14.51
N PRO A 25 -3.27 6.60 15.18
CA PRO A 25 -2.60 5.42 14.63
C PRO A 25 -3.15 4.92 13.29
N ALA A 26 -4.45 5.09 13.05
CA ALA A 26 -5.07 4.75 11.76
C ALA A 26 -4.62 5.65 10.59
N ARG A 27 -3.97 6.79 10.89
CA ARG A 27 -3.38 7.74 9.95
C ARG A 27 -1.87 7.65 9.88
N THR A 28 -1.25 6.70 10.60
CA THR A 28 0.20 6.49 10.55
C THR A 28 0.63 6.12 9.13
N ASN A 29 1.45 6.99 8.55
CA ASN A 29 2.08 6.73 7.25
C ASN A 29 3.38 5.93 7.44
N ILE A 30 3.88 5.37 6.33
CA ILE A 30 5.23 4.84 6.27
C ILE A 30 6.22 5.97 6.65
N PRO A 31 7.20 5.73 7.53
CA PRO A 31 8.17 6.74 7.93
C PRO A 31 8.92 7.36 6.73
N ASP A 32 9.26 8.64 6.84
CA ASP A 32 10.07 9.31 5.83
C ASP A 32 11.41 8.59 5.65
N GLY A 33 11.85 8.43 4.40
CA GLY A 33 13.09 7.72 4.05
C GLY A 33 12.98 6.19 4.05
N HIS A 34 11.83 5.61 4.42
CA HIS A 34 11.60 4.18 4.22
C HIS A 34 11.47 3.88 2.71
N PRO A 35 12.21 2.90 2.17
CA PRO A 35 12.12 2.55 0.76
C PRO A 35 10.72 2.04 0.42
N ALA A 36 10.16 2.52 -0.69
CA ALA A 36 8.86 2.05 -1.20
C ALA A 36 8.95 0.66 -1.86
N GLY A 37 10.16 0.17 -2.09
CA GLY A 37 10.46 -1.09 -2.75
C GLY A 37 11.93 -1.13 -3.22
N PRO A 38 12.30 -2.14 -4.03
CA PRO A 38 13.63 -2.21 -4.64
C PRO A 38 13.92 -0.98 -5.51
N ALA A 39 15.18 -0.59 -5.58
CA ALA A 39 15.61 0.48 -6.47
C ALA A 39 15.51 0.05 -7.95
N ILE A 40 15.58 1.03 -8.87
CA ILE A 40 15.60 0.73 -10.31
C ILE A 40 16.82 -0.13 -10.64
N GLY A 41 16.58 -1.27 -11.30
CA GLY A 41 17.62 -2.24 -11.63
C GLY A 41 17.86 -3.29 -10.55
N GLU A 42 17.36 -3.08 -9.33
CA GLU A 42 17.39 -4.12 -8.29
C GLU A 42 16.33 -5.19 -8.56
N ARG A 43 16.67 -6.42 -8.18
CA ARG A 43 15.76 -7.55 -8.30
C ARG A 43 14.68 -7.45 -7.22
N LEU A 44 13.42 -7.60 -7.63
CA LEU A 44 12.31 -7.81 -6.69
C LEU A 44 12.57 -9.06 -5.83
N PRO A 45 12.20 -9.08 -4.54
CA PRO A 45 12.34 -10.28 -3.71
C PRO A 45 11.57 -11.47 -4.27
N ASP A 46 12.08 -12.68 -4.06
CA ASP A 46 11.36 -13.89 -4.45
C ASP A 46 10.12 -14.08 -3.56
N PHE A 47 8.97 -14.37 -4.18
CA PHE A 47 7.74 -14.69 -3.47
C PHE A 47 6.89 -15.71 -4.21
N VAL A 48 6.13 -16.48 -3.43
CA VAL A 48 5.14 -17.43 -3.90
C VAL A 48 3.81 -17.16 -3.20
N LEU A 49 2.76 -16.83 -3.96
CA LEU A 49 1.44 -16.50 -3.42
C LEU A 49 0.34 -17.26 -4.18
N PRO A 50 -0.79 -17.60 -3.53
CA PRO A 50 -1.92 -18.17 -4.24
C PRO A 50 -2.61 -17.10 -5.11
N ASP A 51 -3.08 -17.49 -6.29
CA ASP A 51 -4.05 -16.71 -7.06
C ASP A 51 -5.47 -16.85 -6.50
N ALA A 52 -6.46 -16.23 -7.17
CA ALA A 52 -7.85 -16.26 -6.76
C ALA A 52 -8.48 -17.67 -6.77
N GLN A 53 -7.85 -18.64 -7.44
CA GLN A 53 -8.28 -20.04 -7.51
C GLN A 53 -7.45 -20.93 -6.58
N GLY A 54 -6.54 -20.34 -5.79
CA GLY A 54 -5.65 -21.07 -4.87
C GLY A 54 -4.44 -21.71 -5.54
N ARG A 55 -4.21 -21.49 -6.84
CA ARG A 55 -3.01 -21.99 -7.52
C ARG A 55 -1.81 -21.16 -7.07
N LYS A 56 -0.73 -21.83 -6.69
CA LYS A 56 0.54 -21.17 -6.33
C LYS A 56 1.12 -20.48 -7.57
N VAL A 57 1.46 -19.21 -7.41
CA VAL A 57 2.19 -18.40 -8.38
C VAL A 57 3.57 -18.10 -7.82
N ASP A 58 4.61 -18.60 -8.46
CA ASP A 58 6.00 -18.22 -8.19
C ASP A 58 6.36 -17.08 -9.15
N PHE A 59 6.54 -15.87 -8.62
CA PHE A 59 6.64 -14.68 -9.45
C PHE A 59 7.77 -14.74 -10.48
N HIS A 60 8.95 -15.22 -10.10
CA HIS A 60 10.10 -15.19 -11.01
C HIS A 60 10.07 -16.34 -12.01
N ASN A 61 9.59 -17.51 -11.60
CA ASN A 61 9.44 -18.65 -12.50
C ASN A 61 8.28 -18.43 -13.49
N ASP A 62 7.11 -18.03 -13.00
CA ASP A 62 5.89 -17.90 -13.82
C ASP A 62 5.92 -16.70 -14.77
N ARG A 63 6.62 -15.60 -14.41
CA ARG A 63 6.80 -14.50 -15.37
C ARG A 63 7.68 -14.90 -16.55
N GLY A 64 8.44 -15.99 -16.47
CA GLY A 64 9.17 -16.58 -17.60
C GLY A 64 10.10 -15.61 -18.35
N GLY A 65 10.68 -14.63 -17.66
CA GLY A 65 11.51 -13.59 -18.27
C GLY A 65 10.73 -12.44 -18.94
N ALA A 66 9.41 -12.50 -19.02
CA ALA A 66 8.58 -11.42 -19.51
C ALA A 66 8.55 -10.22 -18.53
N LYS A 67 8.15 -9.06 -19.08
CA LYS A 67 7.83 -7.87 -18.28
C LYS A 67 6.57 -8.13 -17.46
N SER A 68 6.56 -7.66 -16.22
CA SER A 68 5.44 -7.81 -15.29
C SER A 68 5.23 -6.54 -14.49
N ALA A 69 4.02 -6.38 -13.93
CA ALA A 69 3.68 -5.34 -12.97
C ALA A 69 3.23 -6.00 -11.67
N VAL A 70 3.68 -5.47 -10.54
CA VAL A 70 3.26 -5.91 -9.20
C VAL A 70 2.52 -4.75 -8.54
N VAL A 71 1.29 -5.02 -8.09
CA VAL A 71 0.41 -4.02 -7.48
C VAL A 71 0.07 -4.48 -6.08
N PHE A 72 0.48 -3.69 -5.08
CA PHE A 72 0.01 -3.84 -3.72
C PHE A 72 -1.30 -3.08 -3.59
N TYR A 73 -2.38 -3.79 -3.29
CA TYR A 73 -3.67 -3.18 -3.02
C TYR A 73 -4.27 -3.82 -1.78
N ARG A 74 -5.12 -3.05 -1.10
CA ARG A 74 -6.00 -3.58 -0.06
C ARG A 74 -7.44 -3.29 -0.49
N SER A 75 -8.33 -4.24 -0.24
CA SER A 75 -9.76 -3.94 -0.31
C SER A 75 -10.10 -3.01 0.85
N ALA A 76 -10.86 -1.96 0.57
CA ALA A 76 -11.50 -1.15 1.60
C ALA A 76 -13.01 -1.39 1.48
N VAL A 77 -13.61 -1.90 2.55
CA VAL A 77 -15.07 -1.80 2.73
C VAL A 77 -15.32 -0.39 3.27
N TRP A 78 -16.04 0.41 2.50
CA TRP A 78 -16.47 1.76 2.88
C TRP A 78 -17.77 1.69 3.70
#